data_AF-A0A0D2G241-F1
#
_entry.id   AF-A0A0D2G241-F1
#
_cell.length_a   1.000
_cell.length_b   1.000
_cell.length_c   1.000
_cell.angle_alpha   90.00
_cell.angle_beta   90.00
_cell.angle_gamma   90.00
#
_symmetry.space_group_name_H-M   'P 1'
#
loop_
_entity.id
_entity.type
_entity.pdbx_description
1 polymer ?
#
loop_
_entity_poly.entity_id
_entity_poly.type
_entity_poly.pdbx_seq_one_letter_code
_entity_poly.pdbx_strand_id
1 'polypeptide(L)'
;MWMHGSIKIVDGNPTMEYDYGGRLDHGRRYYAPNSFWDPISQHHVIFAWLQENDLPELWHERQAWSGMLSLPRILRHTEMFFVCGTLATPLEEITSIRKELNPQGTYTISTLASAPHPALEQLRGGPLPFPTPTKKSAIATFAHPTKHLEIDISCLLPREVRRLGLSILHSSDAKQRTTMYFDAAAETFLIDRSQSTTITDVDTAPEVAPHTLFLVRDDHGAVAQEFLDVRAFYDVSALEVFVNERTAIATRIYPDHATCFGIEVFLEFGSGSQSVSDSDAGGGVVWRRSHCWEILSRQAIVI
;
A
#
# COMPACT_ATOMS: atom_id res chain seq x y z
N MET A 1 8.88 5.06 12.81
CA MET A 1 7.98 6.21 13.05
C MET A 1 8.60 7.45 12.44
N TRP A 2 7.85 8.52 12.27
CA TRP A 2 8.34 9.84 11.87
C TRP A 2 7.60 10.93 12.67
N MET A 3 8.22 12.10 12.79
CA MET A 3 7.65 13.26 13.47
C MET A 3 7.97 14.53 12.71
N HIS A 4 7.04 15.46 12.76
CA HIS A 4 7.17 16.83 12.30
C HIS A 4 7.20 17.76 13.51
N GLY A 5 7.99 18.83 13.41
CA GLY A 5 8.12 19.81 14.46
C GLY A 5 8.94 21.01 14.03
N SER A 6 8.79 22.10 14.78
CA SER A 6 9.57 23.32 14.55
C SER A 6 10.80 23.33 15.45
N ILE A 7 11.91 23.86 14.94
CA ILE A 7 13.14 24.01 15.71
C ILE A 7 13.19 25.44 16.25
N LYS A 8 13.32 25.58 17.58
CA LYS A 8 13.52 26.85 18.27
C LYS A 8 14.82 26.81 19.05
N ILE A 9 15.44 27.97 19.26
CA ILE A 9 16.60 28.10 20.13
C ILE A 9 16.12 28.59 21.49
N VAL A 10 16.25 27.76 22.51
CA VAL A 10 15.91 28.09 23.91
C VAL A 10 17.22 28.06 24.71
N ASP A 11 17.57 29.17 25.33
CA ASP A 11 18.81 29.34 26.10
C ASP A 11 20.08 28.91 25.34
N GLY A 12 20.12 29.22 24.03
CA GLY A 12 21.24 28.87 23.15
C GLY A 12 21.26 27.42 22.64
N ASN A 13 20.30 26.58 23.06
CA ASN A 13 20.20 25.18 22.63
C ASN A 13 19.05 24.96 21.63
N PRO A 14 19.27 24.21 20.53
CA PRO A 14 18.20 23.85 19.61
C PRO A 14 17.25 22.85 20.28
N THR A 15 15.98 23.23 20.39
CA THR A 15 14.89 22.42 20.91
C THR A 15 13.84 22.24 19.82
N MET A 16 13.39 21.00 19.62
CA MET A 16 12.32 20.69 18.67
C MET A 16 10.97 20.63 19.39
N GLU A 17 10.01 21.43 18.94
CA GLU A 17 8.62 21.34 19.37
C GLU A 17 7.84 20.42 18.45
N TYR A 18 7.30 19.32 19.00
CA TYR A 18 6.48 18.36 18.27
C TYR A 18 5.16 18.99 17.81
N ASP A 19 4.79 18.74 16.56
CA ASP A 19 3.54 19.18 15.96
C ASP A 19 2.62 17.99 15.67
N TYR A 20 3.06 17.08 14.80
CA TYR A 20 2.35 15.85 14.45
C TYR A 20 3.34 14.75 14.03
N GLY A 21 2.87 13.52 13.90
CA GLY A 21 3.72 12.41 13.51
C GLY A 21 2.94 11.14 13.25
N GLY A 22 3.62 10.13 12.71
CA GLY A 22 2.98 8.91 12.29
C GLY A 22 3.94 7.73 12.21
N ARG A 23 3.43 6.63 11.68
CA ARG A 23 4.26 5.48 11.32
C ARG A 23 4.80 5.68 9.92
N LEU A 24 6.07 5.34 9.73
CA LEU A 24 6.70 5.34 8.41
C LEU A 24 6.32 4.09 7.63
N ASP A 25 6.14 2.99 8.36
CA ASP A 25 5.65 1.72 7.86
C ASP A 25 4.81 1.08 8.98
N HIS A 26 3.69 0.45 8.62
CA HIS A 26 2.79 -0.20 9.55
C HIS A 26 3.06 -1.70 9.69
N GLY A 27 3.89 -2.27 8.83
CA GLY A 27 4.28 -3.67 8.87
C GLY A 27 5.22 -3.95 10.05
N ARG A 28 4.92 -5.03 10.78
CA ARG A 28 5.68 -5.42 11.99
C ARG A 28 7.14 -5.76 11.75
N ARG A 29 7.56 -5.98 10.50
CA ARG A 29 8.92 -6.40 10.14
C ARG A 29 9.81 -5.26 9.67
N TYR A 30 9.26 -4.07 9.45
CA TYR A 30 10.02 -2.90 9.02
C TYR A 30 10.66 -2.17 10.21
N TYR A 31 11.99 -2.16 10.28
CA TYR A 31 12.70 -1.54 11.41
C TYR A 31 14.03 -0.90 11.03
N ALA A 32 14.52 0.00 11.89
CA ALA A 32 15.79 0.72 11.73
C ALA A 32 15.95 1.42 10.37
N PRO A 33 15.01 2.29 9.97
CA PRO A 33 15.13 3.03 8.73
C PRO A 33 16.28 4.04 8.80
N ASN A 34 17.15 4.03 7.80
CA ASN A 34 18.26 4.95 7.61
C ASN A 34 18.06 5.72 6.31
N SER A 35 18.21 7.03 6.39
CA SER A 35 17.96 7.92 5.26
C SER A 35 19.18 8.76 4.92
N PHE A 36 19.32 9.08 3.64
CA PHE A 36 20.34 9.98 3.14
C PHE A 36 19.78 10.86 2.02
N TRP A 37 20.42 11.99 1.78
CA TRP A 37 20.14 12.83 0.63
C TRP A 37 20.91 12.31 -0.59
N ASP A 38 20.19 11.97 -1.66
CA ASP A 38 20.80 11.66 -2.94
C ASP A 38 20.89 12.94 -3.80
N PRO A 39 22.09 13.47 -4.09
CA PRO A 39 22.26 14.67 -4.89
C PRO A 39 21.93 14.47 -6.37
N ILE A 40 21.89 13.24 -6.88
CA ILE A 40 21.58 12.97 -8.30
C ILE A 40 20.07 13.03 -8.50
N SER A 41 19.31 12.29 -7.68
CA SER A 41 17.85 12.29 -7.76
C SER A 41 17.20 13.48 -7.06
N GLN A 42 17.95 14.27 -6.27
CA GLN A 42 17.41 15.37 -5.45
C GLN A 42 16.28 14.91 -4.52
N HIS A 43 16.44 13.70 -3.98
CA HIS A 43 15.47 13.07 -3.11
C HIS A 43 16.12 12.60 -1.82
N HIS A 44 15.33 12.60 -0.75
CA HIS A 44 15.73 11.97 0.50
C HIS A 44 15.34 10.50 0.46
N VAL A 45 16.32 9.63 0.27
CA VAL A 45 16.12 8.19 0.08
C VAL A 45 16.23 7.50 1.43
N ILE A 46 15.34 6.56 1.70
CA ILE A 46 15.32 5.77 2.94
C ILE A 46 15.29 4.27 2.65
N PHE A 47 16.07 3.53 3.42
CA PHE A 47 16.09 2.07 3.45
C PHE A 47 15.88 1.62 4.89
N ALA A 48 15.23 0.48 5.09
CA ALA A 48 15.12 -0.14 6.41
C ALA A 48 15.43 -1.62 6.35
N TRP A 49 15.59 -2.21 7.52
CA TRP A 49 15.74 -3.65 7.66
C TRP A 49 14.36 -4.31 7.77
N LEU A 50 14.11 -5.29 6.91
CA LEU A 50 13.01 -6.24 7.01
C LEU A 50 13.47 -7.47 7.78
N GLN A 51 12.85 -7.70 8.94
CA GLN A 51 13.20 -8.77 9.87
C GLN A 51 12.59 -10.12 9.47
N GLU A 52 13.30 -11.22 9.77
CA GLU A 52 12.92 -12.60 9.45
C GLU A 52 12.37 -13.38 10.65
N ASN A 53 11.54 -12.73 11.48
CA ASN A 53 11.04 -13.32 12.73
C ASN A 53 9.72 -14.09 12.59
N ASP A 54 9.20 -14.19 11.36
CA ASP A 54 7.97 -14.93 11.06
C ASP A 54 8.20 -16.43 10.82
N LEU A 55 9.44 -16.83 10.48
CA LEU A 55 9.79 -18.22 10.19
C LEU A 55 10.14 -18.98 11.47
N PRO A 56 9.73 -20.26 11.59
CA PRO A 56 10.21 -21.11 12.67
C PRO A 56 11.67 -21.52 12.43
N GLU A 57 12.34 -21.92 13.51
CA GLU A 57 13.79 -22.19 13.56
C GLU A 57 14.27 -23.14 12.46
N LEU A 58 13.55 -24.23 12.20
CA LEU A 58 13.91 -25.20 11.15
C LEU A 58 14.04 -24.56 9.76
N TRP A 59 13.12 -23.66 9.39
CA TRP A 59 13.17 -22.99 8.10
C TRP A 59 14.18 -21.86 8.07
N HIS A 60 14.37 -21.19 9.21
CA HIS A 60 15.42 -20.20 9.40
C HIS A 60 16.83 -20.79 9.15
N GLU A 61 17.11 -21.96 9.73
CA GLU A 61 18.38 -22.68 9.54
C GLU A 61 18.58 -23.13 8.08
N ARG A 62 17.52 -23.63 7.44
CA ARG A 62 17.56 -24.05 6.03
C ARG A 62 17.79 -22.89 5.07
N GLN A 63 17.24 -21.72 5.38
CA GLN A 63 17.40 -20.52 4.56
C GLN A 63 18.84 -20.01 4.59
N ALA A 64 19.56 -20.19 5.71
CA ALA A 64 20.95 -19.79 5.90
C ALA A 64 21.24 -18.29 5.73
N TRP A 65 20.20 -17.45 5.72
CA TRP A 65 20.28 -15.99 5.76
C TRP A 65 19.08 -15.43 6.53
N SER A 66 19.24 -14.24 7.12
CA SER A 66 18.20 -13.61 7.94
C SER A 66 18.06 -12.13 7.62
N GLY A 67 16.88 -11.78 7.14
CA GLY A 67 16.46 -10.42 6.86
C GLY A 67 17.04 -9.85 5.57
N MET A 68 16.48 -8.72 5.17
CA MET A 68 16.85 -8.01 3.94
C MET A 68 16.62 -6.51 4.09
N LEU A 69 17.10 -5.72 3.13
CA LEU A 69 16.75 -4.31 3.05
C LEU A 69 15.39 -4.14 2.37
N SER A 70 14.61 -3.18 2.83
CA SER A 70 13.41 -2.72 2.13
C SER A 70 13.78 -2.10 0.78
N LEU A 71 12.79 -1.97 -0.09
CA LEU A 71 12.89 -1.15 -1.28
C LEU A 71 13.32 0.29 -0.93
N PRO A 72 14.08 0.95 -1.82
CA PRO A 72 14.37 2.37 -1.69
C PRO A 72 13.07 3.15 -1.75
N ARG A 73 12.84 4.00 -0.75
CA ARG A 73 11.69 4.91 -0.72
C ARG A 73 12.16 6.35 -0.74
N ILE A 74 11.39 7.22 -1.38
CA ILE A 74 11.57 8.66 -1.33
C ILE A 74 10.68 9.23 -0.24
N LEU A 75 11.25 10.06 0.61
CA LEU A 75 10.52 10.87 1.56
C LEU A 75 10.29 12.26 1.00
N ARG A 76 9.04 12.70 1.02
CA ARG A 76 8.64 14.04 0.59
C ARG A 76 7.57 14.59 1.51
N HIS A 77 7.59 15.90 1.75
CA HIS A 77 6.45 16.59 2.33
C HIS A 77 5.36 16.70 1.26
N THR A 78 4.13 16.32 1.59
CA THR A 78 3.00 16.40 0.66
C THR A 78 1.89 17.26 1.25
N GLU A 79 1.27 18.05 0.40
CA GLU A 79 0.12 18.88 0.74
C GLU A 79 -1.06 18.54 -0.15
N MET A 80 -2.25 18.55 0.43
CA MET A 80 -3.52 18.41 -0.27
C MET A 80 -4.38 19.60 0.07
N PHE A 81 -4.86 20.28 -0.96
CA PHE A 81 -5.65 21.49 -0.83
C PHE A 81 -7.14 21.19 -0.91
N PHE A 82 -7.95 22.10 -0.38
CA PHE A 82 -9.42 22.08 -0.47
C PHE A 82 -10.07 20.81 0.11
N VAL A 83 -9.45 20.18 1.11
CA VAL A 83 -10.01 19.00 1.76
C VAL A 83 -11.18 19.41 2.64
N CYS A 84 -12.34 18.81 2.41
CA CYS A 84 -13.57 19.10 3.16
C CYS A 84 -14.00 17.95 4.07
N GLY A 85 -13.38 16.78 3.95
CA GLY A 85 -13.69 15.61 4.76
C GLY A 85 -12.91 14.37 4.36
N THR A 86 -13.41 13.24 4.83
CA THR A 86 -12.89 11.87 4.72
C THR A 86 -14.08 10.94 4.43
N LEU A 87 -13.87 9.62 4.32
CA LEU A 87 -14.99 8.71 4.06
C LEU A 87 -15.88 8.52 5.29
N ALA A 88 -15.28 8.21 6.45
CA ALA A 88 -16.02 7.87 7.66
C ALA A 88 -15.52 8.59 8.92
N THR A 89 -14.20 8.58 9.18
CA THR A 89 -13.63 9.12 10.42
C THR A 89 -13.49 10.63 10.35
N PRO A 90 -13.96 11.41 11.33
CA PRO A 90 -13.78 12.86 11.33
C PRO A 90 -12.31 13.26 11.14
N LEU A 91 -12.08 14.32 10.36
CA LEU A 91 -10.73 14.83 10.11
C LEU A 91 -9.96 15.09 11.41
N GLU A 92 -10.64 15.52 12.47
CA GLU A 92 -10.06 15.84 13.79
C GLU A 92 -9.34 14.65 14.44
N GLU A 93 -9.84 13.43 14.27
CA GLU A 93 -9.29 12.21 14.90
C GLU A 93 -7.98 11.73 14.24
N ILE A 94 -7.66 12.23 13.05
CA ILE A 94 -6.45 11.83 12.33
C ILE A 94 -5.24 12.59 12.89
N THR A 95 -4.34 11.89 13.58
CA THR A 95 -3.16 12.48 14.25
C THR A 95 -1.93 12.59 13.36
N SER A 96 -1.89 11.90 12.22
CA SER A 96 -0.72 11.82 11.33
C SER A 96 -0.66 12.94 10.28
N ILE A 97 -1.50 13.96 10.42
CA ILE A 97 -1.64 15.04 9.45
C ILE A 97 -1.74 16.40 10.15
N ARG A 98 -1.14 17.43 9.54
CA ARG A 98 -1.42 18.84 9.88
C ARG A 98 -2.67 19.30 9.14
N LYS A 99 -3.46 20.16 9.77
CA LYS A 99 -4.70 20.69 9.21
C LYS A 99 -4.68 22.20 9.35
N GLU A 100 -4.75 22.91 8.24
CA GLU A 100 -4.82 24.37 8.22
C GLU A 100 -6.14 24.80 7.59
N LEU A 101 -6.95 25.58 8.32
CA LEU A 101 -8.28 25.99 7.86
C LEU A 101 -8.15 27.17 6.89
N ASN A 102 -8.62 26.98 5.67
CA ASN A 102 -8.68 28.02 4.65
C ASN A 102 -9.92 28.91 4.86
N PRO A 103 -9.89 30.17 4.39
CA PRO A 103 -11.02 31.10 4.51
C PRO A 103 -12.35 30.59 3.91
N GLN A 104 -12.29 29.68 2.93
CA GLN A 104 -13.47 29.07 2.31
C GLN A 104 -14.10 27.92 3.12
N GLY A 105 -13.58 27.61 4.31
CA GLY A 105 -14.08 26.50 5.14
C GLY A 105 -13.58 25.11 4.74
N THR A 106 -12.58 25.04 3.86
CA THR A 106 -11.84 23.80 3.53
C THR A 106 -10.52 23.75 4.28
N TYR A 107 -9.89 22.59 4.37
CA TYR A 107 -8.58 22.39 4.99
C TYR A 107 -7.49 22.18 3.95
N THR A 108 -6.31 22.74 4.23
CA THR A 108 -5.05 22.30 3.64
C THR A 108 -4.43 21.26 4.57
N ILE A 109 -4.20 20.07 4.05
CA ILE A 109 -3.67 18.93 4.80
C ILE A 109 -2.23 18.70 4.40
N SER A 110 -1.33 18.64 5.40
CA SER A 110 0.09 18.34 5.16
C SER A 110 0.50 17.06 5.89
N THR A 111 1.27 16.20 5.23
CA THR A 111 1.79 14.95 5.82
C THR A 111 3.10 14.52 5.17
N LEU A 112 3.74 13.49 5.74
CA LEU A 112 4.90 12.86 5.14
C LEU A 112 4.44 11.81 4.13
N ALA A 113 4.91 11.91 2.90
CA ALA A 113 4.76 10.87 1.91
C ALA A 113 6.04 10.01 1.83
N SER A 114 5.83 8.69 1.75
CA SER A 114 6.82 7.66 1.51
C SER A 114 6.40 6.88 0.27
N ALA A 115 7.11 7.12 -0.83
CA ALA A 115 6.82 6.52 -2.14
C ALA A 115 7.96 5.60 -2.58
N PRO A 116 7.69 4.54 -3.38
CA PRO A 116 8.74 3.75 -4.02
C PRO A 116 9.63 4.65 -4.88
N HIS A 117 10.94 4.40 -4.88
CA HIS A 117 11.88 5.16 -5.71
C HIS A 117 11.58 4.95 -7.22
N PRO A 118 11.44 6.00 -8.05
CA PRO A 118 11.10 5.89 -9.48
C PRO A 118 12.06 5.03 -10.30
N ALA A 119 13.33 4.92 -9.89
CA ALA A 119 14.28 4.00 -10.54
C ALA A 119 13.82 2.53 -10.52
N LEU A 120 12.94 2.13 -9.59
CA LEU A 120 12.33 0.79 -9.60
C LEU A 120 11.52 0.52 -10.87
N GLU A 121 10.99 1.56 -11.52
CA GLU A 121 10.24 1.42 -12.77
C GLU A 121 11.11 0.94 -13.93
N GLN A 122 12.45 1.12 -13.84
CA GLN A 122 13.40 0.57 -14.81
C GLN A 122 13.54 -0.95 -14.70
N LEU A 123 13.08 -1.54 -13.59
CA LEU A 123 13.06 -2.99 -13.37
C LEU A 123 11.77 -3.64 -13.87
N ARG A 124 10.81 -2.86 -14.39
CA ARG A 124 9.58 -3.40 -14.99
C ARG A 124 9.94 -4.17 -16.26
N GLY A 125 9.60 -5.45 -16.26
CA GLY A 125 9.73 -6.35 -17.40
C GLY A 125 8.42 -6.45 -18.19
N GLY A 126 8.10 -7.68 -18.59
CA GLY A 126 6.89 -7.95 -19.37
C GLY A 126 5.61 -7.62 -18.58
N PRO A 127 4.59 -7.01 -19.23
CA PRO A 127 3.29 -6.81 -18.60
C PRO A 127 2.65 -8.18 -18.31
N LEU A 128 2.10 -8.32 -17.11
CA LEU A 128 1.33 -9.48 -16.69
C LEU A 128 -0.17 -9.20 -16.80
N PRO A 129 -1.01 -10.23 -17.05
CA PRO A 129 -2.46 -10.09 -17.04
C PRO A 129 -2.97 -9.49 -15.73
N PHE A 130 -3.84 -8.48 -15.79
CA PHE A 130 -4.47 -7.89 -14.61
C PHE A 130 -5.99 -7.87 -14.78
N PRO A 131 -6.77 -8.40 -13.84
CA PRO A 131 -8.22 -8.49 -13.99
C PRO A 131 -8.91 -7.19 -13.59
N THR A 132 -9.86 -6.75 -14.40
CA THR A 132 -10.77 -5.65 -14.04
C THR A 132 -12.14 -6.25 -13.76
N PRO A 133 -12.61 -6.26 -12.50
CA PRO A 133 -13.87 -6.89 -12.16
C PRO A 133 -15.04 -6.10 -12.75
N THR A 134 -15.83 -6.76 -13.59
CA THR A 134 -17.16 -6.27 -14.03
C THR A 134 -18.27 -6.71 -13.06
N LYS A 135 -17.96 -7.64 -12.16
CA LYS A 135 -18.84 -8.21 -11.12
C LYS A 135 -18.16 -8.12 -9.74
N LYS A 136 -18.51 -9.01 -8.81
CA LYS A 136 -17.90 -9.09 -7.46
C LYS A 136 -16.42 -9.45 -7.46
N SER A 137 -15.94 -10.26 -8.39
CA SER A 137 -14.50 -10.54 -8.53
C SER A 137 -14.13 -10.91 -9.95
N ALA A 138 -12.84 -10.80 -10.26
CA ALA A 138 -12.25 -11.28 -11.49
C ALA A 138 -10.82 -11.78 -11.22
N ILE A 139 -10.42 -12.84 -11.91
CA ILE A 139 -9.12 -13.48 -11.77
C ILE A 139 -8.40 -13.42 -13.11
N ALA A 140 -7.12 -13.08 -13.09
CA ALA A 140 -6.22 -13.24 -14.22
C ALA A 140 -5.09 -14.20 -13.82
N THR A 141 -5.05 -15.36 -14.46
CA THR A 141 -3.99 -16.36 -14.27
C THR A 141 -2.82 -16.10 -15.19
N PHE A 142 -1.61 -16.39 -14.72
CA PHE A 142 -0.39 -16.26 -15.51
C PHE A 142 -0.09 -17.55 -16.24
N ALA A 143 0.33 -17.46 -17.50
CA ALA A 143 0.77 -18.62 -18.27
C ALA A 143 2.01 -19.28 -17.64
N HIS A 144 2.89 -18.47 -17.07
CA HIS A 144 4.07 -18.90 -16.32
C HIS A 144 4.03 -18.22 -14.95
N PRO A 145 4.04 -18.99 -13.84
CA PRO A 145 4.13 -18.41 -12.51
C PRO A 145 5.42 -17.60 -12.34
N THR A 146 5.35 -16.46 -11.67
CA THR A 146 6.49 -15.57 -11.45
C THR A 146 6.81 -15.42 -9.97
N LYS A 147 8.06 -15.11 -9.64
CA LYS A 147 8.51 -14.87 -8.26
C LYS A 147 8.57 -13.40 -7.88
N HIS A 148 8.55 -12.51 -8.88
CA HIS A 148 8.74 -11.09 -8.67
C HIS A 148 7.76 -10.32 -9.52
N LEU A 149 6.93 -9.49 -8.90
CA LEU A 149 5.97 -8.66 -9.63
C LEU A 149 5.76 -7.33 -8.95
N GLU A 150 5.37 -6.36 -9.78
CA GLU A 150 4.86 -5.07 -9.36
C GLU A 150 3.38 -4.98 -9.76
N ILE A 151 2.54 -4.46 -8.86
CA ILE A 151 1.14 -4.08 -9.12
C ILE A 151 1.04 -2.58 -8.92
N ASP A 152 0.44 -1.87 -9.88
CA ASP A 152 0.16 -0.43 -9.81
C ASP A 152 -1.31 -0.20 -10.20
N ILE A 153 -2.12 0.17 -9.21
CA ILE A 153 -3.52 0.49 -9.41
C ILE A 153 -3.85 1.88 -8.92
N SER A 154 -4.81 2.50 -9.60
CA SER A 154 -5.38 3.80 -9.22
C SER A 154 -6.85 3.77 -9.60
N CYS A 155 -7.76 3.97 -8.65
CA CYS A 155 -9.20 3.91 -8.95
C CYS A 155 -10.06 4.76 -8.00
N LEU A 156 -11.24 5.15 -8.46
CA LEU A 156 -12.28 5.72 -7.59
C LEU A 156 -13.11 4.60 -6.98
N LEU A 157 -13.32 4.67 -5.67
CA LEU A 157 -14.09 3.67 -4.95
C LEU A 157 -15.58 4.05 -4.96
N PRO A 158 -16.46 3.22 -5.56
CA PRO A 158 -17.90 3.46 -5.51
C PRO A 158 -18.41 3.45 -4.07
N ARG A 159 -19.45 4.24 -3.78
CA ARG A 159 -19.99 4.40 -2.42
C ARG A 159 -20.59 3.12 -1.85
N GLU A 160 -21.03 2.22 -2.73
CA GLU A 160 -21.66 0.94 -2.38
C GLU A 160 -20.63 -0.14 -2.01
N VAL A 161 -19.37 0.06 -2.42
CA VAL A 161 -18.26 -0.87 -2.17
C VAL A 161 -17.73 -0.61 -0.77
N ARG A 162 -17.85 -1.62 0.09
CA ARG A 162 -17.23 -1.63 1.40
C ARG A 162 -15.75 -1.96 1.30
N ARG A 163 -15.40 -2.99 0.51
CA ARG A 163 -14.00 -3.42 0.33
C ARG A 163 -13.63 -3.57 -1.12
N LEU A 164 -12.50 -2.99 -1.47
CA LEU A 164 -11.79 -3.25 -2.71
C LEU A 164 -10.48 -3.94 -2.36
N GLY A 165 -10.23 -5.10 -2.96
CA GLY A 165 -9.04 -5.88 -2.64
C GLY A 165 -8.43 -6.60 -3.83
N LEU A 166 -7.19 -7.02 -3.59
CA LEU A 166 -6.29 -7.69 -4.50
C LEU A 166 -5.76 -8.93 -3.79
N SER A 167 -5.77 -10.09 -4.45
CA SER A 167 -5.10 -11.29 -3.95
C SER A 167 -3.96 -11.68 -4.88
N ILE A 168 -2.79 -11.91 -4.31
CA ILE A 168 -1.68 -12.61 -4.97
C ILE A 168 -1.94 -14.10 -4.77
N LEU A 169 -2.16 -14.83 -5.87
CA LEU A 169 -2.49 -16.25 -5.83
C LEU A 169 -1.20 -17.07 -5.84
N HIS A 170 -0.91 -17.77 -4.75
CA HIS A 170 0.32 -18.56 -4.57
C HIS A 170 0.19 -20.02 -5.00
N SER A 171 -0.99 -20.40 -5.50
CA SER A 171 -1.32 -21.74 -5.95
C SER A 171 -2.27 -21.68 -7.15
N SER A 172 -2.21 -22.69 -8.03
CA SER A 172 -3.05 -22.76 -9.23
C SER A 172 -4.53 -22.94 -8.94
N ASP A 173 -4.89 -23.48 -7.77
CA ASP A 173 -6.27 -23.61 -7.30
C ASP A 173 -6.75 -22.41 -6.47
N ALA A 174 -5.93 -21.36 -6.38
CA ALA A 174 -6.17 -20.14 -5.62
C ALA A 174 -6.40 -20.35 -4.11
N LYS A 175 -6.12 -21.53 -3.52
CA LYS A 175 -6.34 -21.73 -2.08
C LYS A 175 -5.27 -21.08 -1.22
N GLN A 176 -4.01 -21.14 -1.67
CA GLN A 176 -2.93 -20.37 -1.07
C GLN A 176 -2.88 -18.99 -1.72
N ARG A 177 -3.02 -17.94 -0.90
CA ARG A 177 -3.09 -16.54 -1.35
C ARG A 177 -2.67 -15.58 -0.25
N THR A 178 -2.17 -14.41 -0.65
CA THR A 178 -2.06 -13.24 0.23
C THR A 178 -3.01 -12.18 -0.27
N THR A 179 -3.87 -11.67 0.61
CA THR A 179 -4.94 -10.75 0.22
C THR A 179 -4.68 -9.37 0.83
N MET A 180 -4.63 -8.34 0.01
CA MET A 180 -4.55 -6.94 0.47
C MET A 180 -5.81 -6.19 0.08
N TYR A 181 -6.40 -5.43 0.99
CA TYR A 181 -7.63 -4.70 0.69
C TYR A 181 -7.79 -3.44 1.53
N PHE A 182 -8.53 -2.50 0.96
CA PHE A 182 -9.03 -1.33 1.66
C PHE A 182 -10.47 -1.58 2.15
N ASP A 183 -10.73 -1.42 3.45
CA ASP A 183 -12.09 -1.42 4.02
C ASP A 183 -12.52 0.03 4.29
N ALA A 184 -13.45 0.54 3.48
CA ALA A 184 -13.92 1.93 3.55
C ALA A 184 -14.76 2.22 4.79
N ALA A 185 -15.40 1.21 5.38
CA ALA A 185 -16.19 1.40 6.60
C ALA A 185 -15.30 1.46 7.85
N ALA A 186 -14.21 0.69 7.86
CA ALA A 186 -13.21 0.72 8.93
C ALA A 186 -12.11 1.78 8.72
N GLU A 187 -11.97 2.31 7.50
CA GLU A 187 -10.86 3.15 7.07
C GLU A 187 -9.49 2.54 7.42
N THR A 188 -9.32 1.30 6.96
CA THR A 188 -8.08 0.55 7.12
C THR A 188 -7.67 -0.11 5.82
N PHE A 189 -6.36 -0.12 5.56
CA PHE A 189 -5.75 -1.02 4.60
C PHE A 189 -5.16 -2.23 5.33
N LEU A 190 -5.54 -3.43 4.92
CA LEU A 190 -5.18 -4.68 5.59
C LEU A 190 -4.46 -5.62 4.61
N ILE A 191 -3.43 -6.32 5.09
CA ILE A 191 -2.81 -7.46 4.41
C ILE A 191 -3.07 -8.72 5.23
N ASP A 192 -3.93 -9.59 4.69
CA ASP A 192 -4.25 -10.90 5.24
C ASP A 192 -3.25 -11.94 4.71
N ARG A 193 -2.55 -12.57 5.65
CA ARG A 193 -1.53 -13.59 5.40
C ARG A 193 -1.97 -14.98 5.87
N SER A 194 -3.19 -15.13 6.38
CA SER A 194 -3.71 -16.37 6.99
C SER A 194 -3.72 -17.56 6.03
N GLN A 195 -3.86 -17.31 4.73
CA GLN A 195 -3.83 -18.30 3.66
C GLN A 195 -2.54 -18.25 2.83
N SER A 196 -1.49 -17.59 3.32
CA SER A 196 -0.27 -17.36 2.51
C SER A 196 0.64 -18.58 2.43
N THR A 197 0.53 -19.54 3.34
CA THR A 197 1.44 -20.69 3.44
C THR A 197 0.72 -21.92 4.01
N THR A 198 1.20 -23.13 3.69
CA THR A 198 0.82 -24.36 4.42
C THR A 198 1.84 -24.76 5.48
N ILE A 199 2.97 -24.05 5.55
CA ILE A 199 4.03 -24.30 6.51
C ILE A 199 3.51 -23.99 7.92
N THR A 200 3.63 -24.97 8.81
CA THR A 200 3.21 -24.82 10.22
C THR A 200 4.12 -23.84 10.95
N ASP A 201 3.55 -23.18 11.97
CA ASP A 201 4.26 -22.28 12.89
C ASP A 201 4.89 -21.03 12.25
N VAL A 202 4.55 -20.73 10.99
CA VAL A 202 4.82 -19.42 10.40
C VAL A 202 3.83 -18.40 10.97
N ASP A 203 4.32 -17.25 11.44
CA ASP A 203 3.45 -16.14 11.84
C ASP A 203 2.73 -15.58 10.61
N THR A 204 1.42 -15.83 10.53
CA THR A 204 0.52 -15.38 9.47
C THR A 204 -0.46 -14.30 9.95
N ALA A 205 -0.20 -13.66 11.09
CA ALA A 205 -1.06 -12.60 11.60
C ALA A 205 -1.19 -11.46 10.57
N PRO A 206 -2.38 -10.84 10.44
CA PRO A 206 -2.58 -9.78 9.46
C PRO A 206 -1.78 -8.52 9.82
N GLU A 207 -1.41 -7.76 8.80
CA GLU A 207 -0.89 -6.39 8.97
C GLU A 207 -2.01 -5.40 8.71
N VAL A 208 -2.17 -4.39 9.58
CA VAL A 208 -3.26 -3.42 9.50
C VAL A 208 -2.72 -2.00 9.62
N ALA A 209 -3.12 -1.14 8.69
CA ALA A 209 -2.81 0.27 8.72
C ALA A 209 -4.09 1.11 8.65
N PRO A 210 -4.29 2.11 9.53
CA PRO A 210 -5.32 3.12 9.31
C PRO A 210 -5.03 3.88 8.01
N HIS A 211 -6.06 4.05 7.20
CA HIS A 211 -5.99 4.76 5.93
C HIS A 211 -7.37 5.29 5.58
N THR A 212 -7.46 6.55 5.19
CA THR A 212 -8.71 7.15 4.68
C THR A 212 -8.46 7.68 3.27
N LEU A 213 -9.54 7.95 2.53
CA LEU A 213 -9.52 8.73 1.29
C LEU A 213 -10.12 10.09 1.57
N PHE A 214 -9.43 11.15 1.18
CA PHE A 214 -9.92 12.51 1.41
C PHE A 214 -11.02 12.90 0.43
N LEU A 215 -11.92 13.76 0.87
CA LEU A 215 -12.92 14.41 0.03
C LEU A 215 -12.47 15.84 -0.25
N VAL A 216 -12.26 16.15 -1.52
CA VAL A 216 -11.77 17.46 -1.99
C VAL A 216 -12.92 18.21 -2.63
N ARG A 217 -13.08 19.49 -2.27
CA ARG A 217 -14.08 20.37 -2.87
C ARG A 217 -13.42 21.21 -3.97
N ASP A 218 -14.01 21.23 -5.16
CA ASP A 218 -13.55 22.12 -6.23
C ASP A 218 -14.08 23.55 -6.08
N ASP A 219 -13.58 24.46 -6.92
CA ASP A 219 -13.97 25.89 -6.92
C ASP A 219 -15.46 26.10 -7.25
N HIS A 220 -16.13 25.11 -7.83
CA HIS A 220 -17.55 25.13 -8.17
C HIS A 220 -18.42 24.50 -7.07
N GLY A 221 -17.81 24.05 -5.97
CA GLY A 221 -18.46 23.48 -4.80
C GLY A 221 -18.75 21.98 -4.90
N ALA A 222 -18.39 21.32 -6.01
CA ALA A 222 -18.53 19.88 -6.16
C ALA A 222 -17.49 19.14 -5.31
N VAL A 223 -17.88 18.00 -4.76
CA VAL A 223 -17.01 17.20 -3.88
C VAL A 223 -16.57 15.95 -4.62
N ALA A 224 -15.27 15.81 -4.80
CA ALA A 224 -14.63 14.65 -5.40
C ALA A 224 -13.92 13.81 -4.32
N GLN A 225 -13.98 12.49 -4.47
CA GLN A 225 -13.19 11.58 -3.66
C GLN A 225 -11.76 11.49 -4.21
N GLU A 226 -10.78 11.38 -3.32
CA GLU A 226 -9.43 11.00 -3.68
C GLU A 226 -9.42 9.57 -4.28
N PHE A 227 -8.61 9.36 -5.31
CA PHE A 227 -8.38 8.01 -5.84
C PHE A 227 -7.71 7.13 -4.80
N LEU A 228 -8.05 5.85 -4.74
CA LEU A 228 -7.22 4.85 -4.06
C LEU A 228 -6.08 4.46 -5.00
N ASP A 229 -4.87 4.89 -4.65
CA ASP A 229 -3.63 4.57 -5.36
C ASP A 229 -2.89 3.47 -4.57
N VAL A 230 -2.65 2.30 -5.16
CA VAL A 230 -1.91 1.20 -4.52
C VAL A 230 -0.77 0.76 -5.44
N ARG A 231 0.45 0.79 -4.91
CA ARG A 231 1.61 0.12 -5.51
C ARG A 231 2.06 -1.02 -4.60
N ALA A 232 2.15 -2.24 -5.11
CA ALA A 232 2.59 -3.40 -4.36
C ALA A 232 3.74 -4.10 -5.08
N PHE A 233 4.76 -4.47 -4.34
CA PHE A 233 5.93 -5.19 -4.83
C PHE A 233 6.02 -6.52 -4.09
N TYR A 234 5.93 -7.60 -4.84
CA TYR A 234 6.14 -8.94 -4.34
C TYR A 234 7.48 -9.45 -4.86
N ASP A 235 8.35 -9.86 -3.96
CA ASP A 235 9.68 -10.38 -4.24
C ASP A 235 9.95 -11.62 -3.40
N VAL A 236 9.57 -12.79 -3.94
CA VAL A 236 9.72 -14.15 -3.37
C VAL A 236 8.98 -14.36 -2.04
N SER A 237 9.36 -13.60 -1.03
CA SER A 237 8.87 -13.64 0.35
C SER A 237 8.67 -12.24 0.95
N ALA A 238 9.13 -11.18 0.29
CA ALA A 238 8.85 -9.81 0.69
C ALA A 238 7.60 -9.31 -0.02
N LEU A 239 6.75 -8.61 0.73
CA LEU A 239 5.63 -7.87 0.18
C LEU A 239 5.66 -6.45 0.74
N GLU A 240 5.90 -5.47 -0.11
CA GLU A 240 5.85 -4.05 0.24
C GLU A 240 4.72 -3.36 -0.50
N VAL A 241 3.78 -2.78 0.25
CA VAL A 241 2.59 -2.12 -0.29
C VAL A 241 2.58 -0.66 0.12
N PHE A 242 2.31 0.22 -0.84
CA PHE A 242 2.25 1.67 -0.70
C PHE A 242 0.87 2.15 -1.13
N VAL A 243 0.17 2.87 -0.26
CA VAL A 243 -1.18 3.36 -0.47
C VAL A 243 -1.19 4.88 -0.41
N ASN A 244 -1.54 5.52 -1.52
CA ASN A 244 -1.54 6.96 -1.76
C ASN A 244 -0.26 7.66 -1.30
N GLU A 245 0.86 6.93 -1.34
CA GLU A 245 2.18 7.36 -0.86
C GLU A 245 2.21 7.84 0.61
N ARG A 246 1.12 7.69 1.39
CA ARG A 246 1.03 8.11 2.80
C ARG A 246 1.02 6.95 3.78
N THR A 247 0.70 5.76 3.30
CA THR A 247 0.68 4.53 4.09
C THR A 247 1.56 3.51 3.41
N ALA A 248 2.52 2.95 4.15
CA ALA A 248 3.34 1.85 3.69
C ALA A 248 3.18 0.65 4.65
N ILE A 249 3.15 -0.55 4.09
CA ILE A 249 3.12 -1.81 4.83
C ILE A 249 4.12 -2.75 4.19
N ALA A 250 5.24 -3.01 4.88
CA ALA A 250 6.21 -4.02 4.48
C ALA A 250 6.10 -5.25 5.39
N THR A 251 5.89 -6.41 4.77
CA THR A 251 5.71 -7.67 5.47
C THR A 251 6.45 -8.81 4.79
N ARG A 252 6.56 -9.93 5.51
CA ARG A 252 7.07 -11.18 4.98
C ARG A 252 5.92 -12.16 4.78
N ILE A 253 5.96 -12.89 3.67
CA ILE A 253 5.03 -13.97 3.34
C ILE A 253 5.83 -15.16 2.85
N TYR A 254 5.40 -16.38 3.18
CA TYR A 254 6.18 -17.60 2.87
C TYR A 254 5.37 -18.63 2.10
N PRO A 255 4.88 -18.28 0.89
CA PRO A 255 4.17 -19.25 0.06
C PRO A 255 5.05 -20.43 -0.30
N ASP A 256 4.46 -21.62 -0.36
CA ASP A 256 5.19 -22.90 -0.41
C ASP A 256 6.13 -22.99 -1.64
N HIS A 257 5.75 -22.31 -2.73
CA HIS A 257 6.50 -22.28 -3.98
C HIS A 257 7.19 -20.94 -4.24
N ALA A 258 6.99 -19.92 -3.39
CA ALA A 258 7.46 -18.56 -3.60
C ALA A 258 7.02 -17.92 -4.94
N THR A 259 5.98 -18.45 -5.59
CA THR A 259 5.52 -18.04 -6.92
C THR A 259 4.08 -17.57 -6.91
N CYS A 260 3.81 -16.51 -7.67
CA CYS A 260 2.48 -16.04 -8.01
C CYS A 260 1.99 -16.70 -9.32
N PHE A 261 0.82 -17.31 -9.25
CA PHE A 261 0.10 -17.96 -10.36
C PHE A 261 -0.93 -17.04 -11.02
N GLY A 262 -1.23 -15.89 -10.41
CA GLY A 262 -2.21 -14.94 -10.91
C GLY A 262 -2.63 -13.93 -9.87
N ILE A 263 -3.46 -12.99 -10.29
CA ILE A 263 -4.05 -11.96 -9.45
C ILE A 263 -5.57 -12.11 -9.45
N GLU A 264 -6.18 -11.95 -8.28
CA GLU A 264 -7.63 -11.75 -8.15
C GLU A 264 -7.90 -10.32 -7.69
N VAL A 265 -8.86 -9.63 -8.32
CA VAL A 265 -9.42 -8.39 -7.79
C VAL A 265 -10.86 -8.67 -7.37
N PHE A 266 -11.24 -8.20 -6.18
CA PHE A 266 -12.60 -8.37 -5.67
C PHE A 266 -13.18 -7.08 -5.08
N LEU A 267 -14.51 -7.04 -5.09
CA LEU A 267 -15.38 -6.00 -4.56
C LEU A 267 -16.34 -6.66 -3.57
N GLU A 268 -16.29 -6.22 -2.32
CA GLU A 268 -17.28 -6.54 -1.30
C GLU A 268 -18.20 -5.34 -1.11
N PHE A 269 -19.51 -5.56 -1.29
CA PHE A 269 -20.53 -4.51 -1.15
C PHE A 269 -21.12 -4.52 0.26
N GLY A 270 -21.54 -3.35 0.75
CA GLY A 270 -22.17 -3.22 2.07
C GLY A 270 -23.47 -4.03 2.20
N SER A 271 -23.85 -4.40 3.43
CA SER A 271 -25.04 -5.22 3.73
C SER A 271 -26.39 -4.59 3.35
N GLY A 272 -26.41 -3.33 2.90
CA GLY A 272 -27.62 -2.62 2.44
C GLY A 272 -27.81 -2.53 0.91
N SER A 273 -26.87 -3.03 0.10
CA SER A 273 -26.92 -2.93 -1.37
C SER A 273 -27.40 -4.21 -2.07
N GLN A 274 -28.01 -5.15 -1.33
CA GLN A 274 -28.68 -6.31 -1.91
C GLN A 274 -30.09 -5.97 -2.43
N SER A 275 -30.18 -5.33 -3.59
CA SER A 275 -31.26 -5.53 -4.59
C SER A 275 -31.11 -4.58 -5.78
N VAL A 276 -29.93 -4.47 -6.37
CA VAL A 276 -29.87 -4.06 -7.79
C VAL A 276 -29.91 -5.34 -8.58
N SER A 277 -31.05 -5.60 -9.23
CA SER A 277 -31.21 -6.67 -10.20
C SER A 277 -30.00 -6.74 -11.12
N ASP A 278 -29.57 -7.96 -11.47
CA ASP A 278 -28.44 -8.30 -12.36
C ASP A 278 -28.43 -7.61 -13.75
N SER A 279 -29.39 -6.73 -14.02
CA SER A 279 -29.53 -5.95 -15.25
C SER A 279 -29.17 -4.45 -15.11
N ASP A 280 -28.86 -3.93 -13.92
CA ASP A 280 -28.65 -2.48 -13.71
C ASP A 280 -27.46 -2.10 -12.80
N ALA A 281 -26.49 -3.01 -12.62
CA ALA A 281 -25.22 -2.71 -11.93
C ALA A 281 -24.29 -1.82 -12.78
N GLY A 282 -24.79 -0.67 -13.24
CA GLY A 282 -24.03 0.40 -13.87
C GLY A 282 -23.30 1.22 -12.82
N GLY A 283 -22.22 0.68 -12.28
CA GLY A 283 -21.41 1.34 -11.26
C GLY A 283 -20.09 0.61 -11.01
N GLY A 284 -19.41 0.19 -12.08
CA GLY A 284 -18.09 -0.43 -11.96
C GLY A 284 -17.06 0.53 -11.35
N VAL A 285 -16.04 -0.03 -10.72
CA VAL A 285 -14.87 0.76 -10.27
C VAL A 285 -14.30 1.51 -11.46
N VAL A 286 -14.08 2.82 -11.30
CA VAL A 286 -13.47 3.65 -12.34
C VAL A 286 -11.96 3.57 -12.18
N TRP A 287 -11.30 2.79 -13.04
CA TRP A 287 -9.86 2.61 -13.03
C TRP A 287 -9.17 3.71 -13.82
N ARG A 288 -8.23 4.39 -13.16
CA ARG A 288 -7.26 5.29 -13.79
C ARG A 288 -6.00 4.52 -14.21
N ARG A 289 -5.57 3.56 -13.40
CA ARG A 289 -4.46 2.63 -13.68
C ARG A 289 -4.81 1.24 -13.17
N SER A 290 -4.39 0.21 -13.89
CA SER A 290 -4.60 -1.19 -13.50
C SER A 290 -3.55 -2.08 -14.15
N HIS A 291 -2.30 -1.94 -13.71
CA HIS A 291 -1.15 -2.58 -14.33
C HIS A 291 -0.48 -3.58 -13.40
N CYS A 292 0.07 -4.63 -14.00
CA CYS A 292 0.96 -5.57 -13.34
C CYS A 292 2.14 -5.86 -14.26
N TRP A 293 3.34 -5.92 -13.71
CA TRP A 293 4.56 -6.25 -14.44
C TRP A 293 5.31 -7.34 -13.70
N GLU A 294 5.93 -8.23 -14.47
CA GLU A 294 6.99 -9.08 -13.95
C GLU A 294 8.24 -8.21 -13.72
N ILE A 295 8.90 -8.36 -12.57
CA ILE A 295 10.14 -7.62 -12.29
C ILE A 295 11.31 -8.38 -12.90
N LEU A 296 12.17 -7.67 -13.64
CA LEU A 296 13.34 -8.23 -14.29
C LEU A 296 14.30 -8.85 -13.26
N SER A 297 14.56 -10.16 -13.39
CA SER A 297 15.69 -10.79 -12.70
C SER A 297 16.99 -10.53 -13.47
N ARG A 298 18.14 -10.57 -12.79
CA ARG A 298 19.49 -10.22 -13.28
C ARG A 298 19.89 -10.74 -14.67
N GLN A 299 19.20 -11.73 -15.25
CA GLN A 299 19.50 -12.22 -16.60
C GLN A 299 19.11 -11.25 -17.72
N ALA A 300 18.30 -10.22 -17.46
CA ALA A 300 17.81 -9.28 -18.48
C ALA A 300 18.46 -7.88 -18.46
N ILE A 301 19.29 -7.57 -17.45
CA ILE A 301 19.98 -6.28 -17.35
C ILE A 301 21.35 -6.42 -18.02
N VAL A 302 21.39 -6.22 -19.34
CA VAL A 302 22.65 -6.01 -20.06
C VAL A 302 23.08 -4.58 -19.77
N ILE A 303 24.14 -4.43 -18.97
CA ILE A 303 24.83 -3.16 -18.70
C ILE A 303 25.60 -2.74 -19.95
#